data_AF-A0A6A6BT87-F1
#
_entry.id   AF-A0A6A6BT87-F1
#
_cell.length_a   1.000
_cell.length_b   1.000
_cell.length_c   1.000
_cell.angle_alpha   90.00
_cell.angle_beta   90.00
_cell.angle_gamma   90.00
#
_symmetry.space_group_name_H-M   'P 1'
#
loop_
_entity.id
_entity.type
_entity.pdbx_description
1 polymer ?
#
loop_
_entity_poly.entity_id
_entity_poly.type
_entity_poly.pdbx_seq_one_letter_code
_entity_poly.pdbx_strand_id
1 'polypeptide(L)' 'MYAPGTDYVGASRKRQVRAVQACNNCRNRKQKCDEARPCQFCRESGLKCEYKEVPPPK' A
#
# COMPACT_ATOMS: atom_id res chain seq x y z
N MET A 1 33.71 -9.94 30.89
CA MET A 1 32.25 -9.90 31.15
C MET A 1 31.57 -10.29 29.85
N TYR A 2 31.12 -11.54 29.74
CA TYR A 2 30.60 -12.15 28.51
C TYR A 2 29.20 -11.62 28.16
N ALA A 3 29.00 -11.24 26.89
CA ALA A 3 27.71 -11.41 26.20
C ALA A 3 27.77 -12.78 25.48
N PRO A 4 26.69 -13.56 25.33
CA PRO A 4 25.68 -13.26 24.30
C PRO A 4 24.26 -13.89 24.43
N GLY A 5 23.33 -13.41 23.60
CA GLY A 5 22.15 -14.14 23.08
C GLY A 5 20.99 -14.29 24.06
N THR A 6 19.70 -14.30 23.68
CA THR A 6 18.96 -14.50 22.44
C THR A 6 17.54 -13.97 22.73
N ASP A 7 16.82 -13.39 21.78
CA ASP A 7 15.61 -13.98 21.17
C ASP A 7 14.59 -12.82 21.15
N TYR A 8 14.13 -12.30 20.02
CA TYR A 8 13.14 -12.92 19.16
C TYR A 8 13.17 -12.12 17.86
N VAL A 9 13.67 -12.72 16.78
CA VAL A 9 13.39 -12.21 15.43
C VAL A 9 11.95 -12.61 15.13
N GLY A 10 11.00 -11.91 15.77
CA GLY A 10 9.58 -12.08 15.56
C GLY A 10 9.29 -11.86 14.09
N ALA A 11 8.98 -12.95 13.40
CA ALA A 11 8.65 -13.05 11.99
C ALA A 11 8.05 -11.73 11.52
N SER A 12 8.84 -10.96 10.77
CA SER A 12 8.42 -9.71 10.17
C SER A 12 7.35 -10.08 9.16
N ARG A 13 6.10 -10.18 9.63
CA ARG A 13 4.90 -10.10 8.81
C ARG A 13 5.15 -8.85 8.00
N LYS A 14 5.60 -9.01 6.76
CA LYS A 14 5.86 -7.93 5.81
C LYS A 14 4.64 -7.05 5.93
N ARG A 15 4.78 -5.95 6.68
CA ARG A 15 3.66 -5.07 6.99
C ARG A 15 3.21 -4.65 5.61
N GLN A 16 2.06 -5.17 5.17
CA GLN A 16 1.59 -4.86 3.84
C GLN A 16 1.48 -3.35 3.83
N VAL A 17 2.38 -2.72 3.08
CA VAL A 17 2.57 -1.29 3.08
C VAL A 17 1.21 -0.73 2.73
N ARG A 18 0.58 -0.07 3.70
CA ARG A 18 -0.71 0.56 3.45
C ARG A 18 -0.43 1.64 2.43
N ALA A 19 -1.27 1.68 1.41
CA ALA A 19 -1.16 2.71 0.42
C ALA A 19 -1.13 4.09 1.05
N VAL A 20 -0.11 4.88 0.75
CA VAL A 20 -0.07 6.31 1.07
C VAL A 20 -1.18 7.01 0.28
N GLN A 21 -1.38 6.60 -0.97
CA GLN A 21 -2.46 7.12 -1.81
C GLN A 21 -3.29 5.99 -2.42
N ALA A 22 -4.60 6.00 -2.16
CA ALA A 22 -5.54 5.16 -2.90
C ALA A 22 -5.90 5.83 -4.24
N CYS A 23 -5.96 5.03 -5.31
CA CYS A 23 -6.47 5.49 -6.60
C CYS A 23 -7.95 5.91 -6.49
N ASN A 24 -8.48 6.65 -7.48
CA ASN A 24 -9.85 7.17 -7.44
C ASN A 24 -10.90 6.05 -7.27
N ASN A 25 -10.73 4.91 -7.96
CA ASN A 25 -11.67 3.79 -7.86
C ASN A 25 -11.67 3.16 -6.46
N CYS A 26 -10.48 2.89 -5.90
CA CYS A 26 -10.35 2.39 -4.53
C CYS A 26 -10.91 3.40 -3.52
N ARG A 27 -10.70 4.70 -3.73
CA ARG A 27 -11.27 5.78 -2.89
C ARG A 27 -12.80 5.80 -2.94
N ASN A 28 -13.37 5.78 -4.14
CA ASN A 28 -14.82 5.83 -4.34
C ASN A 28 -15.51 4.58 -3.76
N ARG A 29 -14.86 3.41 -3.88
CA ARG A 29 -15.36 2.14 -3.35
C ARG A 29 -14.95 1.85 -1.91
N LYS A 30 -14.16 2.73 -1.27
CA LYS A 30 -13.58 2.53 0.06
C LYS A 30 -12.82 1.20 0.21
N GLN A 31 -12.23 0.73 -0.89
CA GLN A 31 -11.44 -0.52 -0.93
C GLN A 31 -9.97 -0.23 -0.62
N LYS A 32 -9.28 -1.25 -0.10
CA LYS A 32 -7.83 -1.20 0.04
C LYS A 32 -7.18 -1.02 -1.33
N CYS A 33 -6.25 -0.07 -1.43
CA CYS A 33 -5.41 0.11 -2.60
C CYS A 33 -4.02 -0.43 -2.29
N ASP A 34 -3.36 -1.04 -3.27
CA ASP A 34 -2.02 -1.64 -3.11
C ASP A 34 -0.91 -0.81 -3.78
N GLU A 35 -1.19 0.46 -4.14
CA GLU A 35 -0.29 1.42 -4.82
C GLU A 35 0.33 0.95 -6.15
N ALA A 36 0.08 -0.28 -6.57
CA ALA A 36 0.48 -0.76 -7.88
C ALA A 36 -0.16 0.11 -8.98
N ARG A 37 0.55 0.23 -10.11
CA ARG A 37 0.06 0.93 -11.31
C ARG A 37 0.03 -0.07 -12.47
N PRO A 38 -1.15 -0.63 -12.82
CA PRO A 38 -2.46 -0.47 -12.17
C PRO A 38 -2.60 -1.25 -10.85
N CYS A 39 -3.46 -0.76 -9.95
CA CYS A 39 -3.70 -1.37 -8.64
C CYS A 39 -4.27 -2.80 -8.81
N GLN A 40 -3.99 -3.76 -7.90
CA GLN A 40 -4.48 -5.14 -8.05
C GLN A 40 -6.00 -5.19 -8.21
N PHE A 41 -6.73 -4.50 -7.34
CA PHE A 41 -8.18 -4.37 -7.44
C PHE A 41 -8.65 -3.83 -8.80
N CYS A 42 -7.97 -2.81 -9.31
CA CYS A 42 -8.27 -2.18 -10.59
C CYS A 42 -8.01 -3.16 -11.75
N ARG A 43 -6.91 -3.90 -11.67
CA ARG A 43 -6.51 -4.90 -12.66
C ARG A 43 -7.50 -6.06 -12.73
N GLU A 44 -7.91 -6.60 -11.58
CA GLU A 44 -8.86 -7.71 -11.53
C GLU A 44 -10.29 -7.28 -11.87
N SER A 45 -10.70 -6.07 -11.46
CA SER A 45 -12.02 -5.54 -11.80
C SER A 45 -12.11 -4.97 -13.22
N GLY A 46 -10.99 -4.89 -13.96
CA GLY A 46 -10.94 -4.22 -15.26
C GLY A 46 -11.26 -2.73 -15.21
N LEU A 47 -11.01 -2.07 -14.09
CA LEU A 47 -11.30 -0.65 -13.88
C LEU A 47 -10.10 0.22 -14.21
N LYS A 48 -10.38 1.45 -14.66
CA LYS A 48 -9.34 2.45 -14.89
C LYS A 48 -8.70 2.89 -13.56
N CYS A 49 -7.41 2.59 -13.42
CA CYS A 49 -6.62 2.99 -12.26
C CYS A 49 -6.06 4.40 -12.45
N GLU A 50 -6.82 5.41 -12.06
CA GLU A 50 -6.38 6.81 -12.11
C GLU A 50 -6.04 7.32 -10.72
N TYR A 51 -4.82 7.83 -10.56
CA TYR A 51 -4.39 8.61 -9.41
C TYR A 51 -4.53 10.08 -9.79
N LYS A 52 -5.35 10.86 -9.06
CA LYS A 52 -5.40 12.31 -9.26
C LYS A 52 -4.16 12.92 -8.62
N GLU A 53 -3.31 13.51 -9.43
CA GLU A 53 -2.24 14.38 -8.96
C GLU A 53 -2.90 15.65 -8.45
N VAL A 54 -2.73 15.94 -7.16
CA VAL A 54 -3.20 17.20 -6.58
C VAL A 54 -2.28 18.27 -7.18
N PRO A 55 -2.81 19.25 -7.93
CA PRO A 55 -1.96 20.31 -8.48
C PRO A 55 -1.22 20.99 -7.32
N PRO A 56 0.09 21.29 -7.50
CA PRO A 56 0.88 21.88 -6.43
C PRO A 56 0.22 23.19 -5.98
N PRO A 57 0.15 23.47 -4.66
CA PRO A 57 -0.33 24.75 -4.18
C PRO A 57 0.61 25.84 -4.74
N LYS A 58 0.02 26.90 -5.31
CA LYS A 58 0.74 28.09 -5.75
C LYS A 58 1.32 28.87 -4.58
#